data_AF-A0A9W8EB69-F1
#
_entry.id   AF-A0A9W8EB69-F1
#
_cell.length_a   1.000
_cell.length_b   1.000
_cell.length_c   1.000
_cell.angle_alpha   90.00
_cell.angle_beta   90.00
_cell.angle_gamma   90.00
#
_symmetry.space_group_name_H-M   'P 1'
#
loop_
_entity.id
_entity.type
_entity.pdbx_description
1 polymer ?
#
loop_
_entity_poly.entity_id
_entity_poly.type
_entity_poly.pdbx_seq_one_letter_code
_entity_poly.pdbx_strand_id
1 'polypeptide(L)'
;MNAVGACGVQLYNFGQTVSIVFFTDSWRPDSFYDKIQENRCIGLHTLCLLDIKVKEQSLENMARGRKIYEPPRYMTVNQAASQLLEVEDRRQAQAYTRDTLAVGIARVGADDQVIRVGTLEQLQHVDFGAPLHSLVLLGSRLHFLEFDILRENAVDLGRLNQILARDFPESTT
;
A
#
# COMPACT_ATOMS: atom_id res chain seq x y z
N MET A 1 1.02 13.38 8.53
CA MET A 1 1.53 12.42 7.52
C MET A 1 3.06 12.37 7.53
N ASN A 2 3.72 12.63 8.67
CA ASN A 2 5.14 13.05 8.61
C ASN A 2 6.10 11.86 8.60
N ALA A 3 5.72 10.75 9.22
CA ALA A 3 6.57 9.56 9.33
C ALA A 3 6.74 8.82 7.98
N VAL A 4 5.76 8.91 7.07
CA VAL A 4 5.88 8.32 5.73
C VAL A 4 6.84 9.09 4.83
N GLY A 5 7.27 10.30 5.22
CA GLY A 5 8.36 11.00 4.53
C GLY A 5 9.66 10.18 4.49
N ALA A 6 9.82 9.21 5.40
CA ALA A 6 10.91 8.24 5.39
C ALA A 6 11.00 7.41 4.09
N CYS A 7 9.91 7.30 3.31
CA CYS A 7 9.91 6.60 2.03
C CYS A 7 10.45 7.41 0.86
N GLY A 8 10.93 8.63 1.10
CA GLY A 8 11.63 9.45 0.11
C GLY A 8 10.75 10.17 -0.90
N VAL A 9 9.42 10.10 -0.74
CA VAL A 9 8.46 10.81 -1.61
C VAL A 9 7.89 12.04 -0.91
N GLN A 10 7.64 13.08 -1.71
CA GLN A 10 7.31 14.41 -1.28
C GLN A 10 5.91 14.46 -0.66
N LEU A 11 5.85 14.87 0.61
CA LEU A 11 4.61 14.90 1.38
C LEU A 11 3.51 15.78 0.75
N TYR A 12 3.90 16.83 0.01
CA TYR A 12 2.96 17.71 -0.69
C TYR A 12 2.29 17.05 -1.91
N ASN A 13 2.80 15.92 -2.39
CA ASN A 13 2.23 15.17 -3.50
C ASN A 13 1.31 14.04 -3.03
N PHE A 14 0.94 13.98 -1.74
CA PHE A 14 -0.07 13.04 -1.26
C PHE A 14 -1.48 13.63 -1.34
N GLY A 15 -2.42 12.80 -1.81
CA GLY A 15 -3.84 13.11 -1.81
C GLY A 15 -4.56 12.57 -0.57
N GLN A 16 -5.84 12.26 -0.74
CA GLN A 16 -6.65 11.73 0.34
C GLN A 16 -6.12 10.37 0.82
N THR A 17 -5.94 10.21 2.12
CA THR A 17 -5.56 8.93 2.74
C THR A 17 -6.76 7.98 2.77
N VAL A 18 -6.51 6.69 2.55
CA VAL A 18 -7.53 5.64 2.57
C VAL A 18 -7.19 4.55 3.59
N SER A 19 -8.19 3.78 4.00
CA SER A 19 -8.01 2.60 4.84
C SER A 19 -8.37 1.34 4.04
N ILE A 20 -7.48 0.35 4.06
CA ILE A 20 -7.71 -0.96 3.48
C ILE A 20 -8.11 -1.90 4.61
N VAL A 21 -9.34 -2.41 4.56
CA VAL A 21 -9.93 -3.26 5.60
C VAL A 21 -9.85 -4.74 5.21
N PHE A 22 -9.79 -5.64 6.19
CA PHE A 22 -9.78 -7.07 5.89
C PHE A 22 -11.05 -7.52 5.17
N PHE A 23 -10.87 -8.31 4.11
CA PHE A 23 -11.98 -9.01 3.49
C PHE A 23 -12.43 -10.20 4.33
N THR A 24 -13.72 -10.48 4.28
CA THR A 24 -14.33 -11.72 4.74
C THR A 24 -15.05 -12.39 3.58
N ASP A 25 -15.47 -13.63 3.76
CA ASP A 25 -16.16 -14.38 2.70
C ASP A 25 -17.45 -13.68 2.23
N SER A 26 -18.15 -13.01 3.14
CA SER A 26 -19.40 -12.32 2.87
C SER A 26 -19.27 -10.80 2.69
N TRP A 27 -18.09 -10.21 2.90
CA TRP A 27 -17.92 -8.76 2.90
C TRP A 27 -16.55 -8.35 2.33
N ARG A 28 -16.58 -7.75 1.14
CA ARG A 28 -15.39 -7.33 0.36
C ARG A 28 -15.53 -5.88 -0.11
N PRO A 29 -15.50 -4.91 0.82
CA PRO A 29 -15.74 -3.50 0.52
C PRO A 29 -14.60 -2.93 -0.32
N ASP A 30 -14.94 -2.01 -1.22
CA ASP A 30 -13.97 -1.36 -2.11
C ASP A 30 -14.15 0.16 -2.17
N SER A 31 -14.74 0.76 -1.14
CA SER A 31 -14.97 2.22 -1.08
C SER A 31 -13.68 3.05 -1.09
N PHE A 32 -12.52 2.43 -0.84
CA PHE A 32 -11.21 3.05 -1.02
C PHE A 32 -10.83 3.24 -2.49
N TYR A 33 -11.43 2.46 -3.41
CA TYR A 33 -11.04 2.41 -4.81
C TYR A 33 -11.25 3.76 -5.51
N ASP A 34 -12.45 4.33 -5.38
CA ASP A 34 -12.81 5.58 -6.04
C ASP A 34 -11.92 6.74 -5.55
N LYS A 35 -11.56 6.72 -4.25
CA LYS A 35 -10.65 7.69 -3.64
C LYS A 35 -9.21 7.57 -4.14
N ILE A 36 -8.73 6.34 -4.34
CA ILE A 36 -7.42 6.10 -4.95
C ILE A 36 -7.44 6.60 -6.40
N GLN A 37 -8.52 6.33 -7.14
CA GLN A 37 -8.69 6.78 -8.52
C GLN A 37 -8.67 8.32 -8.61
N GLU A 38 -9.40 9.01 -7.73
CA GLU A 38 -9.40 10.47 -7.64
C GLU A 38 -7.97 11.02 -7.47
N ASN A 39 -7.21 10.50 -6.50
CA ASN A 39 -5.81 10.90 -6.30
C ASN A 39 -4.95 10.62 -7.52
N ARG A 40 -5.08 9.43 -8.12
CA ARG A 40 -4.34 8.98 -9.31
C ARG A 40 -4.58 9.92 -10.50
N CYS A 41 -5.83 10.32 -10.74
CA CYS A 41 -6.23 11.19 -11.84
C CYS A 41 -5.54 12.57 -11.81
N ILE A 42 -5.24 13.08 -10.61
CA ILE A 42 -4.51 14.34 -10.44
C ILE A 42 -3.01 14.14 -10.14
N GLY A 43 -2.55 12.89 -10.23
CA GLY A 43 -1.16 12.49 -10.10
C GLY A 43 -0.62 12.41 -8.67
N LEU A 44 -1.49 12.44 -7.66
CA LEU A 44 -1.07 12.37 -6.26
C LEU A 44 -0.82 10.92 -5.79
N HIS A 45 0.12 10.76 -4.87
CA HIS A 45 0.32 9.53 -4.12
C HIS A 45 -0.84 9.29 -3.15
N THR A 46 -1.11 8.03 -2.86
CA THR A 46 -2.14 7.65 -1.88
C THR A 46 -1.52 6.87 -0.74
N LEU A 47 -1.64 7.40 0.48
CA LEU A 47 -1.33 6.63 1.69
C LEU A 47 -2.49 5.69 1.99
N CYS A 48 -2.19 4.40 2.03
CA CYS A 48 -3.09 3.32 2.42
C CYS A 48 -2.75 2.85 3.83
N LEU A 49 -3.60 3.21 4.80
CA LEU A 49 -3.54 2.68 6.16
C LEU A 49 -4.13 1.27 6.17
N LEU A 50 -3.44 0.34 6.82
CA LEU A 50 -3.80 -1.07 6.80
C LEU A 50 -4.55 -1.46 8.07
N ASP A 51 -5.54 -2.33 7.93
CA ASP A 51 -6.44 -2.71 9.01
C ASP A 51 -5.72 -3.31 10.22
N ILE A 52 -6.28 -3.04 11.39
CA ILE A 52 -5.80 -3.55 12.67
C ILE A 52 -7.01 -4.07 13.46
N LYS A 53 -7.05 -5.38 13.66
CA LYS A 53 -8.08 -6.06 14.43
C LYS A 53 -7.48 -6.51 15.76
N VAL A 54 -7.75 -5.74 16.81
CA VAL A 54 -7.32 -6.06 18.18
C VAL A 54 -8.53 -6.30 19.07
N LYS A 55 -8.47 -7.33 19.92
CA LYS A 55 -9.53 -7.64 20.90
C LYS A 55 -10.92 -7.82 20.27
N GLU A 56 -10.99 -8.40 19.07
CA GLU A 56 -12.28 -8.79 18.48
C GLU A 56 -12.73 -10.13 19.09
N GLN A 57 -14.04 -10.27 19.34
CA GLN A 57 -14.64 -11.57 19.66
C GLN A 57 -15.07 -12.20 18.35
N SER A 58 -14.90 -13.52 18.20
CA SER A 58 -15.52 -14.23 17.08
C SER A 58 -17.04 -14.08 17.14
N LEU A 59 -17.71 -14.06 15.99
CA LEU A 59 -19.17 -13.99 15.92
C LEU A 59 -19.84 -15.07 16.78
N GLU A 60 -19.25 -16.26 16.83
CA GLU A 60 -19.71 -17.37 17.67
C GLU A 60 -19.56 -17.07 19.17
N ASN A 61 -18.41 -16.55 19.59
CA ASN A 61 -18.16 -16.21 20.99
C ASN A 61 -19.08 -15.07 21.45
N MET A 62 -19.29 -14.06 20.60
CA MET A 62 -20.20 -12.96 20.84
C MET A 62 -21.66 -13.45 20.96
N ALA A 63 -22.12 -14.28 20.01
CA ALA A 63 -23.47 -14.85 20.04
C ALA A 63 -23.74 -15.72 21.28
N ARG A 64 -22.69 -16.34 21.85
CA ARG A 64 -22.76 -17.15 23.07
C ARG A 64 -22.44 -16.36 24.35
N GLY A 65 -22.24 -15.05 24.28
CA GLY A 65 -21.90 -14.20 25.42
C GLY A 65 -20.53 -14.50 26.06
N ARG A 66 -19.64 -15.20 25.35
CA ARG A 66 -18.31 -15.58 25.82
C ARG A 66 -17.32 -14.43 25.57
N LYS A 67 -16.67 -13.95 26.62
CA LYS A 67 -15.62 -12.92 26.54
C LYS A 67 -14.27 -13.52 26.12
N ILE A 68 -14.26 -14.24 25.01
CA ILE A 68 -13.04 -14.83 24.42
C ILE A 68 -12.65 -13.96 23.24
N TYR A 69 -11.45 -13.39 23.33
CA TYR A 69 -10.92 -12.49 22.31
C TYR A 69 -9.94 -13.24 21.41
N GLU A 70 -10.02 -12.97 20.12
CA GLU A 70 -9.07 -13.49 19.15
C GLU A 70 -7.70 -12.80 19.29
N PRO A 71 -6.61 -13.49 18.90
CA PRO A 71 -5.30 -12.86 18.84
C PRO A 71 -5.33 -11.65 17.88
N PRO A 72 -4.53 -10.62 18.16
CA PRO A 72 -4.51 -9.42 17.33
C PRO A 72 -4.04 -9.75 15.91
N ARG A 73 -4.75 -9.23 14.92
CA ARG A 73 -4.44 -9.38 13.50
C ARG A 73 -4.10 -8.02 12.92
N TYR A 74 -2.96 -7.93 12.26
CA TYR A 74 -2.48 -6.72 11.59
C TYR A 74 -2.37 -7.03 10.10
N MET A 75 -2.98 -6.20 9.26
CA MET A 75 -2.91 -6.40 7.83
C MET A 75 -1.49 -6.12 7.32
N THR A 76 -0.96 -7.06 6.53
CA THR A 76 0.35 -6.88 5.90
C THR A 76 0.22 -6.15 4.55
N VAL A 77 1.33 -5.56 4.09
CA VAL A 77 1.44 -5.03 2.72
C VAL A 77 1.03 -6.09 1.69
N ASN A 78 1.47 -7.34 1.86
CA ASN A 78 1.17 -8.43 0.93
C ASN A 78 -0.33 -8.68 0.80
N GLN A 79 -1.04 -8.70 1.93
CA GLN A 79 -2.50 -8.87 1.97
C GLN A 79 -3.20 -7.66 1.34
N ALA A 80 -2.77 -6.44 1.69
CA ALA A 80 -3.33 -5.23 1.11
C ALA A 80 -3.13 -5.17 -0.40
N ALA A 81 -1.94 -5.47 -0.90
CA ALA A 81 -1.63 -5.55 -2.33
C ALA A 81 -2.50 -6.59 -3.05
N SER A 82 -2.68 -7.76 -2.44
CA SER A 82 -3.55 -8.81 -2.98
C SER A 82 -5.01 -8.38 -3.05
N GLN A 83 -5.54 -7.76 -2.00
CA GLN A 83 -6.92 -7.25 -1.97
C GLN A 83 -7.12 -6.10 -2.96
N LEU A 84 -6.15 -5.20 -3.10
CA LEU A 84 -6.19 -4.15 -4.12
C LEU A 84 -6.30 -4.77 -5.51
N LEU A 85 -5.40 -5.68 -5.87
CA LEU A 85 -5.44 -6.34 -7.19
C LEU A 85 -6.73 -7.12 -7.44
N GLU A 86 -7.29 -7.78 -6.42
CA GLU A 86 -8.61 -8.42 -6.53
C GLU A 86 -9.73 -7.41 -6.86
N VAL A 87 -9.70 -6.23 -6.23
CA VAL A 87 -10.67 -5.18 -6.51
C VAL A 87 -10.49 -4.59 -7.90
N GLU A 88 -9.25 -4.35 -8.34
CA GLU A 88 -8.99 -3.93 -9.73
C GLU A 88 -9.47 -4.99 -10.73
N ASP A 89 -9.19 -6.28 -10.48
CA ASP A 89 -9.63 -7.36 -11.35
C ASP A 89 -11.18 -7.39 -11.49
N ARG A 90 -11.91 -6.97 -10.45
CA ARG A 90 -13.37 -6.83 -10.46
C ARG A 90 -13.86 -5.52 -11.08
N ARG A 91 -13.24 -4.38 -10.76
CA ARG A 91 -13.68 -3.03 -11.14
C ARG A 91 -13.26 -2.66 -12.57
N GLN A 92 -12.09 -3.13 -13.02
CA GLN A 92 -11.53 -2.90 -14.36
C GLN A 92 -11.52 -1.41 -14.77
N ALA A 93 -11.39 -0.51 -13.80
CA ALA A 93 -11.42 0.93 -14.02
C ALA A 93 -10.03 1.58 -13.98
N GLN A 94 -8.97 0.76 -13.88
CA GLN A 94 -7.57 1.16 -14.00
C GLN A 94 -7.17 2.26 -13.01
N ALA A 95 -7.71 2.20 -11.78
CA ALA A 95 -7.26 3.10 -10.72
C ALA A 95 -5.81 2.81 -10.33
N TYR A 96 -5.43 1.54 -10.43
CA TYR A 96 -4.09 1.00 -10.32
C TYR A 96 -4.04 -0.33 -11.09
N THR A 97 -2.88 -0.91 -11.21
CA THR A 97 -2.64 -2.15 -11.97
C THR A 97 -1.58 -3.00 -11.27
N ARG A 98 -1.39 -4.23 -11.74
CA ARG A 98 -0.28 -5.10 -11.31
C ARG A 98 1.08 -4.42 -11.37
N ASP A 99 1.27 -3.55 -12.37
CA ASP A 99 2.48 -2.76 -12.65
C ASP A 99 2.55 -1.43 -11.91
N THR A 100 1.52 -1.05 -11.16
CA THR A 100 1.53 0.21 -10.41
C THR A 100 2.60 0.17 -9.33
N LEU A 101 3.53 1.12 -9.40
CA LEU A 101 4.56 1.27 -8.38
C LEU A 101 3.95 1.67 -7.04
N ALA A 102 4.44 1.01 -6.00
CA ALA A 102 4.04 1.25 -4.64
C ALA A 102 5.23 1.09 -3.69
N VAL A 103 5.08 1.68 -2.51
CA VAL A 103 6.06 1.58 -1.44
C VAL A 103 5.42 0.88 -0.26
N GLY A 104 5.93 -0.32 0.05
CA GLY A 104 5.61 -1.01 1.28
C GLY A 104 6.54 -0.54 2.39
N ILE A 105 5.95 -0.27 3.55
CA ILE A 105 6.67 0.24 4.71
C ILE A 105 6.26 -0.61 5.92
N ALA A 106 7.23 -1.04 6.71
CA ALA A 106 6.98 -1.70 7.99
C ALA A 106 7.82 -1.05 9.09
N ARG A 107 7.19 -0.94 10.28
CA ARG A 107 7.82 -0.45 11.52
C ARG A 107 8.54 0.89 11.33
N VAL A 108 7.86 1.85 10.69
CA VAL A 108 8.43 3.17 10.41
C VAL A 108 8.90 3.84 11.71
N GLY A 109 10.15 4.32 11.72
CA GLY A 109 10.80 4.91 12.90
C GLY A 109 11.38 3.93 13.92
N ALA A 110 11.27 2.61 13.70
CA ALA A 110 11.98 1.61 14.52
C ALA A 110 13.39 1.32 13.95
N ASP A 111 14.27 0.77 14.79
CA ASP A 111 15.65 0.39 14.38
C ASP A 111 15.66 -0.67 13.26
N ASP A 112 14.61 -1.47 13.19
CA ASP A 112 14.41 -2.53 12.21
C ASP A 112 13.35 -2.16 11.15
N GLN A 113 13.17 -0.86 10.89
CA GLN A 113 12.31 -0.35 9.81
C GLN A 113 12.65 -1.02 8.47
N VAL A 114 11.60 -1.40 7.72
CA VAL A 114 11.73 -1.94 6.36
C VAL A 114 10.97 -1.07 5.38
N ILE A 115 11.65 -0.66 4.30
CA ILE A 115 11.06 0.04 3.15
C ILE A 115 11.41 -0.75 1.90
N ARG A 116 10.41 -1.05 1.08
CA ARG A 116 10.59 -1.73 -0.22
C ARG A 116 9.70 -1.12 -1.27
N VAL A 117 10.27 -0.87 -2.44
CA VAL A 117 9.62 -0.27 -3.60
C VAL A 117 9.51 -1.31 -4.70
N GLY A 118 8.32 -1.49 -5.23
CA GLY A 118 8.07 -2.44 -6.30
C GLY A 118 6.71 -2.24 -6.91
N THR A 119 6.36 -3.07 -7.88
CA THR A 119 4.98 -3.11 -8.37
C THR A 119 4.06 -3.74 -7.33
N LEU A 120 2.76 -3.46 -7.41
CA LEU A 120 1.77 -4.13 -6.55
C LEU A 120 1.90 -5.66 -6.59
N GLU A 121 2.17 -6.22 -7.77
CA GLU A 121 2.40 -7.66 -7.93
C GLU A 121 3.65 -8.15 -7.19
N GLN A 122 4.77 -7.43 -7.29
CA GLN A 122 6.00 -7.79 -6.58
C GLN A 122 5.81 -7.72 -5.06
N LEU A 123 5.12 -6.69 -4.56
CA LEU A 123 4.91 -6.47 -3.13
C LEU A 123 4.05 -7.56 -2.46
N GLN A 124 3.30 -8.37 -3.21
CA GLN A 124 2.61 -9.54 -2.67
C GLN A 124 3.56 -10.60 -2.09
N HIS A 125 4.84 -10.59 -2.48
CA HIS A 125 5.79 -11.65 -2.17
C HIS A 125 6.99 -11.19 -1.34
N VAL A 126 7.04 -9.92 -0.95
CA VAL A 126 8.15 -9.35 -0.16
C VAL A 126 7.96 -9.64 1.33
N ASP A 127 9.03 -10.03 2.01
CA ASP A 127 9.04 -10.11 3.48
C ASP A 127 9.34 -8.72 4.08
N PHE A 128 8.35 -8.18 4.78
CA PHE A 128 8.43 -6.92 5.52
C PHE A 128 8.68 -7.12 7.02
N GLY A 129 8.67 -8.36 7.49
CA GLY A 129 8.79 -8.73 8.90
C GLY A 129 7.53 -8.45 9.71
N ALA A 130 7.72 -8.07 10.98
CA ALA A 130 6.65 -7.82 11.93
C ALA A 130 5.88 -6.52 11.67
N PRO A 131 4.59 -6.46 12.08
CA PRO A 131 3.77 -5.25 12.01
C PRO A 131 4.36 -4.08 12.84
N LEU A 132 3.94 -2.82 12.63
CA LEU A 132 2.85 -2.33 11.78
C LEU A 132 3.29 -2.02 10.35
N HIS A 133 2.43 -2.30 9.38
CA HIS A 133 2.68 -2.07 7.96
C HIS A 133 1.85 -0.90 7.42
N SER A 134 2.33 -0.26 6.37
CA SER A 134 1.65 0.76 5.59
C SER A 134 2.01 0.61 4.13
N LEU A 135 1.13 1.06 3.23
CA LEU A 135 1.35 1.01 1.80
C LEU A 135 1.15 2.40 1.21
N VAL A 136 2.01 2.80 0.29
CA VAL A 136 1.83 4.02 -0.49
C VAL A 136 1.72 3.64 -1.95
N LEU A 137 0.61 3.99 -2.60
CA LEU A 137 0.49 3.90 -4.06
C LEU A 137 1.07 5.17 -4.68
N LEU A 138 2.03 5.03 -5.58
CA LEU A 138 2.66 6.19 -6.21
C LEU A 138 1.74 6.76 -7.32
N GLY A 139 1.50 8.07 -7.30
CA GLY A 139 0.90 8.81 -8.41
C GLY A 139 1.92 9.18 -9.48
N SER A 140 1.49 9.94 -10.49
CA SER A 140 2.34 10.40 -11.60
C SER A 140 3.17 11.65 -11.29
N ARG A 141 2.92 12.37 -10.19
CA ARG A 141 3.74 13.51 -9.74
C ARG A 141 4.96 13.06 -8.93
N LEU A 142 5.74 12.16 -9.51
CA LEU A 142 7.01 11.73 -8.93
C LEU A 142 8.13 12.66 -9.44
N HIS A 143 8.93 13.19 -8.53
CA HIS A 143 10.02 14.10 -8.85
C HIS A 143 11.33 13.31 -9.02
N PHE A 144 12.20 13.73 -9.95
CA PHE A 144 13.43 13.00 -10.27
C PHE A 144 14.35 12.75 -9.06
N LEU A 145 14.39 13.71 -8.12
CA LEU A 145 15.15 13.58 -6.86
C LEU A 145 14.68 12.41 -5.99
N GLU A 146 13.44 11.96 -6.16
CA GLU A 146 12.88 10.83 -5.41
C GLU A 146 13.34 9.49 -5.99
N PHE A 147 13.76 9.46 -7.26
CA PHE A 147 14.08 8.21 -7.98
C PHE A 147 15.24 7.47 -7.33
N ASP A 148 16.24 8.18 -6.82
CA ASP A 148 17.40 7.54 -6.20
C ASP A 148 16.98 6.80 -4.91
N ILE A 149 16.11 7.41 -4.10
CA ILE A 149 15.57 6.76 -2.90
C ILE A 149 14.71 5.55 -3.27
N LEU A 150 13.93 5.64 -4.36
CA LEU A 150 13.15 4.51 -4.85
C LEU A 150 14.05 3.36 -5.33
N ARG A 151 15.14 3.67 -6.02
CA ARG A 151 16.12 2.68 -6.51
C ARG A 151 16.85 1.98 -5.38
N GLU A 152 17.26 2.71 -4.35
CA GLU A 152 17.92 2.14 -3.16
C GLU A 152 17.05 1.09 -2.45
N ASN A 153 15.74 1.26 -2.51
CA ASN A 153 14.77 0.39 -1.85
C ASN A 153 14.05 -0.56 -2.82
N ALA A 154 14.50 -0.67 -4.08
CA ALA A 154 13.84 -1.45 -5.10
C ALA A 154 13.88 -2.96 -4.82
N VAL A 155 12.74 -3.64 -5.00
CA VAL A 155 12.65 -5.11 -5.01
C VAL A 155 13.34 -5.67 -6.26
N ASP A 156 13.12 -5.01 -7.40
CA ASP A 156 13.76 -5.31 -8.68
C ASP A 156 14.12 -3.99 -9.36
N LEU A 157 15.41 -3.67 -9.36
CA LEU A 157 15.92 -2.42 -9.94
C LEU A 157 15.70 -2.34 -11.45
N GLY A 158 15.80 -3.47 -12.16
CA GLY A 158 15.59 -3.53 -13.60
C GLY A 158 14.14 -3.22 -13.97
N ARG A 159 13.20 -3.87 -13.28
CA ARG A 159 11.76 -3.62 -13.47
C ARG A 159 11.38 -2.19 -13.08
N LEU A 160 11.89 -1.70 -11.96
CA LEU A 160 11.64 -0.31 -11.52
C LEU A 160 12.11 0.68 -12.59
N ASN A 161 13.33 0.56 -13.08
CA ASN A 161 13.87 1.48 -14.08
C ASN A 161 13.09 1.44 -15.40
N GLN A 162 12.62 0.27 -15.82
CA GLN A 162 11.74 0.15 -17.00
C GLN A 162 10.44 0.94 -16.82
N ILE A 163 9.81 0.83 -15.64
CA ILE A 163 8.56 1.54 -15.36
C ILE A 163 8.81 3.05 -15.22
N LEU A 164 9.89 3.46 -14.54
CA LEU A 164 10.25 4.86 -14.41
C LEU A 164 10.48 5.51 -15.79
N ALA A 165 11.19 4.84 -16.69
CA ALA A 165 11.42 5.32 -18.05
C ALA A 165 10.12 5.37 -18.89
N ARG A 166 9.19 4.43 -18.67
CA ARG A 166 7.89 4.38 -19.37
C ARG A 166 6.94 5.49 -18.90
N ASP A 167 6.82 5.66 -17.59
CA ASP A 167 5.76 6.46 -16.96
C ASP A 167 6.20 7.88 -16.60
N PHE A 168 7.51 8.14 -16.52
CA PHE A 168 8.08 9.44 -16.09
C PHE A 168 9.22 9.94 -17.01
N PRO A 169 8.99 10.05 -18.34
CA PRO A 169 10.06 10.34 -19.30
C PRO A 169 10.71 11.72 -19.12
N GLU A 170 9.95 12.74 -18.70
CA GLU A 170 10.43 14.13 -18.58
C GLU A 170 11.33 14.37 -17.34
N SER A 171 11.40 13.40 -16.42
CA SER A 171 12.16 13.51 -15.15
C SER A 171 13.52 12.80 -15.21
N THR A 172 13.94 12.31 -16.39
CA THR A 172 15.17 11.49 -16.53
C THR A 172 16.29 12.19 -17.33
N THR A 173 16.08 13.45 -17.71
CA THR A 173 17.07 14.37 -18.32
C THR A 173 17.56 15.39 -17.32
#